data_AF-A0A0D8X8Z7-F1
#
_entry.id   AF-A0A0D8X8Z7-F1
#
_cell.length_a   1.000
_cell.length_b   1.000
_cell.length_c   1.000
_cell.angle_alpha   90.00
_cell.angle_beta   90.00
_cell.angle_gamma   90.00
#
_symmetry.space_group_name_H-M   'P 1'
#
loop_
_entity.id
_entity.type
_entity.pdbx_description
1 polymer ?
#
loop_
_entity_poly.entity_id
_entity_poly.type
_entity_poly.pdbx_seq_one_letter_code
_entity_poly.pdbx_strand_id
1 'polypeptide(L)'
;MELEKNRLTTEYEEVIEHHFPILFNIHLALKIYYITFQAKDAQIRQLLSELERKSAEIARLQCDPESEAVRKSIATEIRSELEKESKNRLDLLTKGILQKKDEVIAKIKKEMQYELKLSQQEYNFSMKWLEVERDRLKEYIISNSSEGRAFCDTVESDIKSAINSSGEVFRLVYGTSIATQTDSINPLTEVEKGCTSQLGEMKESTFAIERLPELIESTILHEDALCSNSQLNDAHVQTKISLKSMCRMISIEDIGVGSTVLVIWNNEHKAYMLFSLSVYSYFVKESSVLRLGLSTTHPDVPRREWIIGKVSQLEFCIIRKANNRYHLPVDTKVYRVDIKPLDP
;
A
#
# COMPACT_ATOMS: atom_id res chain seq x y z
N MET A 1 7.79 23.50 -97.43
CA MET A 1 8.23 22.33 -96.61
C MET A 1 7.09 21.73 -95.79
N GLU A 2 6.28 22.50 -95.06
CA GLU A 2 5.17 21.95 -94.25
C GLU A 2 3.99 21.38 -95.08
N LEU A 3 3.66 22.03 -96.20
CA LEU A 3 2.62 21.57 -97.14
C LEU A 3 2.96 20.23 -97.84
N GLU A 4 4.24 19.98 -98.08
CA GLU A 4 4.73 18.78 -98.77
C GLU A 4 4.81 17.59 -97.80
N LYS A 5 5.17 17.88 -96.53
CA LYS A 5 5.20 16.91 -95.43
C LYS A 5 3.79 16.42 -95.07
N ASN A 6 2.79 17.32 -95.10
CA ASN A 6 1.38 16.97 -94.89
C ASN A 6 0.80 16.12 -96.04
N ARG A 7 1.18 16.39 -97.30
CA ARG A 7 0.78 15.55 -98.44
C ARG A 7 1.32 14.12 -98.32
N LEU A 8 2.61 13.97 -98.01
CA LEU A 8 3.27 12.67 -97.84
C LEU A 8 2.73 11.85 -96.65
N THR A 9 2.25 12.52 -95.59
CA THR A 9 1.59 11.81 -94.47
C THR A 9 0.18 11.35 -94.82
N THR A 10 -0.55 12.12 -95.64
CA THR A 10 -1.90 11.78 -96.06
C THR A 10 -1.91 10.57 -97.02
N GLU A 11 -0.98 10.53 -97.98
CA GLU A 11 -0.83 9.37 -98.90
C GLU A 11 -0.35 8.10 -98.16
N TYR A 12 0.48 8.23 -97.12
CA TYR A 12 0.90 7.09 -96.29
C TYR A 12 -0.22 6.58 -95.37
N GLU A 13 -1.07 7.46 -94.84
CA GLU A 13 -2.22 7.08 -94.03
C GLU A 13 -3.28 6.35 -94.87
N GLU A 14 -3.56 6.78 -96.11
CA GLU A 14 -4.50 6.11 -97.04
C GLU A 14 -4.06 4.69 -97.46
N VAL A 15 -2.76 4.46 -97.68
CA VAL A 15 -2.24 3.13 -98.07
C VAL A 15 -2.31 2.12 -96.93
N ILE A 16 -2.03 2.57 -95.69
CA ILE A 16 -2.07 1.70 -94.50
C ILE A 16 -3.52 1.38 -94.11
N GLU A 17 -4.47 2.32 -94.32
CA GLU A 17 -5.90 2.13 -94.06
C GLU A 17 -6.52 1.04 -94.96
N HIS A 18 -6.15 0.98 -96.24
CA HIS A 18 -6.74 0.04 -97.20
C HIS A 18 -6.05 -1.33 -97.30
N HIS A 19 -4.74 -1.44 -97.03
CA HIS A 19 -4.02 -2.73 -97.14
C HIS A 19 -3.71 -3.39 -95.78
N PHE A 20 -3.67 -2.63 -94.68
CA PHE A 20 -3.26 -3.15 -93.36
C PHE A 20 -4.08 -2.53 -92.20
N PRO A 21 -5.38 -2.85 -92.09
CA PRO A 21 -6.30 -2.23 -91.12
C PRO A 21 -5.89 -2.40 -89.65
N ILE A 22 -5.12 -3.45 -89.32
CA ILE A 22 -4.59 -3.66 -87.96
C ILE A 22 -3.51 -2.62 -87.63
N LEU A 23 -2.61 -2.33 -88.57
CA LEU A 23 -1.53 -1.35 -88.40
C LEU A 23 -2.10 0.08 -88.30
N PHE A 24 -3.13 0.40 -89.07
CA PHE A 24 -3.83 1.69 -88.97
C PHE A 24 -4.45 1.91 -87.59
N ASN A 25 -5.16 0.91 -87.05
CA ASN A 25 -5.75 0.98 -85.70
C ASN A 25 -4.71 1.15 -84.60
N ILE A 26 -3.56 0.47 -84.71
CA ILE A 26 -2.44 0.64 -83.77
C ILE A 26 -1.86 2.06 -83.85
N HIS A 27 -1.68 2.60 -85.06
CA HIS A 27 -1.17 3.95 -85.25
C HIS A 27 -2.13 5.00 -84.65
N LEU A 28 -3.43 4.87 -84.90
CA LEU A 28 -4.45 5.75 -84.34
C LEU A 28 -4.51 5.66 -82.82
N ALA A 29 -4.44 4.45 -82.24
CA ALA A 29 -4.40 4.23 -80.80
C ALA A 29 -3.16 4.89 -80.15
N LEU A 30 -1.99 4.77 -80.78
CA LEU A 30 -0.76 5.43 -80.32
C LEU A 30 -0.86 6.96 -80.39
N LYS A 31 -1.48 7.50 -81.45
CA LYS A 31 -1.72 8.95 -81.62
C LYS A 31 -2.67 9.48 -80.54
N ILE A 32 -3.76 8.77 -80.27
CA ILE A 32 -4.70 9.10 -79.18
C ILE A 32 -4.02 9.02 -77.81
N TYR A 33 -3.23 7.97 -77.56
CA TYR A 33 -2.48 7.82 -76.32
C TYR A 33 -1.47 8.95 -76.12
N TYR A 34 -0.73 9.31 -77.18
CA TYR A 34 0.24 10.41 -77.14
C TYR A 34 -0.42 11.76 -76.83
N ILE A 35 -1.55 12.07 -77.47
CA ILE A 35 -2.31 13.30 -77.20
C ILE A 35 -2.83 13.32 -75.75
N THR A 36 -3.35 12.18 -75.28
CA THR A 36 -3.85 12.04 -73.90
C THR A 36 -2.71 12.20 -72.88
N PHE A 37 -1.55 11.61 -73.16
CA PHE A 37 -0.35 11.74 -72.34
C PHE A 37 0.11 13.20 -72.26
N GLN A 38 0.20 13.90 -73.40
CA GLN A 38 0.56 15.32 -73.44
C GLN A 38 -0.42 16.20 -72.64
N ALA A 39 -1.72 15.93 -72.74
CA ALA A 39 -2.74 16.66 -71.98
C ALA A 39 -2.61 16.42 -70.46
N LYS A 40 -2.33 15.18 -70.04
CA LYS A 40 -2.10 14.85 -68.63
C LYS A 40 -0.80 15.44 -68.10
N ASP A 41 0.25 15.44 -68.90
CA ASP A 41 1.54 16.04 -68.56
C ASP A 41 1.44 17.56 -68.42
N ALA A 42 0.62 18.23 -69.25
CA ALA A 42 0.28 19.63 -69.08
C ALA A 42 -0.52 19.90 -67.78
N GLN A 43 -1.49 19.05 -67.44
CA GLN A 43 -2.24 19.15 -66.17
C GLN A 43 -1.31 19.01 -64.95
N ILE A 44 -0.37 18.06 -64.99
CA ILE A 44 0.61 17.86 -63.92
C ILE A 44 1.47 19.11 -63.74
N ARG A 45 1.99 19.69 -64.83
CA ARG A 45 2.78 20.94 -64.78
C ARG A 45 1.99 22.09 -64.17
N GLN A 46 0.70 22.22 -64.51
CA GLN A 46 -0.16 23.26 -63.96
C GLN A 46 -0.36 23.10 -62.45
N LEU A 47 -0.68 21.87 -61.99
CA LEU A 47 -0.87 21.59 -60.57
C LEU A 47 0.42 21.79 -59.75
N LEU A 48 1.59 21.44 -60.31
CA LEU A 48 2.88 21.70 -59.67
C LEU A 48 3.13 23.20 -59.48
N SER A 49 2.84 24.01 -60.50
CA SER A 49 2.98 25.46 -60.42
C SER A 49 2.01 26.08 -59.39
N GLU A 50 0.78 25.58 -59.32
CA GLU A 50 -0.19 26.05 -58.33
C GLU A 50 0.21 25.64 -56.90
N LEU A 51 0.72 24.42 -56.72
CA LEU A 51 1.23 23.94 -55.44
C LEU A 51 2.42 24.80 -54.96
N GLU A 52 3.35 25.13 -55.85
CA GLU A 52 4.51 25.97 -55.55
C GLU A 52 4.11 27.41 -55.19
N ARG A 53 3.11 27.97 -55.90
CA ARG A 53 2.54 29.28 -55.56
C ARG A 53 1.92 29.27 -54.16
N LYS A 54 1.18 28.21 -53.83
CA LYS A 54 0.52 28.06 -52.53
C LYS A 54 1.51 27.80 -51.40
N SER A 55 2.56 27.02 -51.64
CA SER A 55 3.61 26.80 -50.64
C SER A 55 4.38 28.10 -50.36
N ALA A 56 4.67 28.91 -51.37
CA ALA A 56 5.30 30.22 -51.20
C ALA A 56 4.42 31.20 -50.42
N GLU A 57 3.10 31.20 -50.67
CA GLU A 57 2.13 32.02 -49.94
C GLU A 57 2.07 31.64 -48.45
N ILE A 58 2.05 30.35 -48.14
CA ILE A 58 2.12 29.83 -46.75
C ILE A 58 3.43 30.26 -46.08
N ALA A 59 4.57 30.11 -46.77
CA ALA A 59 5.87 30.50 -46.23
C ALA A 59 5.93 32.00 -45.88
N ARG A 60 5.34 32.86 -46.71
CA ARG A 60 5.28 34.31 -46.44
C ARG A 60 4.43 34.64 -45.22
N LEU A 61 3.28 33.99 -45.06
CA LEU A 61 2.42 34.18 -43.89
C LEU A 61 3.07 33.65 -42.60
N GLN A 62 3.89 32.61 -42.68
CA GLN A 62 4.63 32.08 -41.54
C GLN A 62 5.80 32.99 -41.13
N CYS A 63 6.46 33.64 -42.10
CA CYS A 63 7.58 34.56 -41.89
C CYS A 63 7.16 35.99 -41.49
N ASP A 64 5.87 36.28 -41.34
CA ASP A 64 5.42 37.58 -40.85
C ASP A 64 5.80 37.75 -39.36
N PRO A 65 6.76 38.63 -39.04
CA PRO A 65 7.33 38.75 -37.69
C PRO A 65 6.31 39.24 -36.66
N GLU A 66 5.29 39.99 -37.07
CA GLU A 66 4.23 40.46 -36.18
C GLU A 66 3.34 39.28 -35.75
N SER A 67 2.94 38.42 -36.71
CA SER A 67 2.20 37.20 -36.41
C SER A 67 3.00 36.21 -35.55
N GLU A 68 4.32 36.12 -35.73
CA GLU A 68 5.18 35.25 -34.95
C GLU A 68 5.36 35.75 -33.51
N ALA A 69 5.51 37.07 -33.33
CA ALA A 69 5.56 37.70 -32.01
C ALA A 69 4.26 37.50 -31.22
N VAL A 70 3.10 37.66 -31.88
CA VAL A 70 1.79 37.41 -31.26
C VAL A 70 1.63 35.94 -30.86
N ARG A 71 2.03 35.00 -31.74
CA ARG A 71 2.02 33.55 -31.40
C ARG A 71 2.90 33.23 -30.19
N LYS A 72 4.10 33.82 -30.12
CA LYS A 72 5.01 33.64 -28.98
C LYS A 72 4.42 34.22 -27.70
N SER A 73 3.83 35.42 -27.76
CA SER A 73 3.18 36.08 -26.61
C SER A 73 2.04 35.24 -26.04
N ILE A 74 1.12 34.78 -26.91
CA ILE A 74 0.00 33.92 -26.49
C ILE A 74 0.52 32.61 -25.90
N ALA A 75 1.53 31.99 -26.52
CA ALA A 75 2.12 30.76 -26.01
C ALA A 75 2.78 30.95 -24.63
N THR A 76 3.44 32.09 -24.39
CA THR A 76 4.01 32.40 -23.07
C THR A 76 2.93 32.66 -22.02
N GLU A 77 1.84 33.33 -22.38
CA GLU A 77 0.74 33.62 -21.46
C GLU A 77 -0.04 32.35 -21.08
N ILE A 78 -0.31 31.47 -22.05
CA ILE A 78 -0.90 30.14 -21.79
C ILE A 78 0.00 29.34 -20.83
N ARG A 79 1.32 29.35 -21.04
CA ARG A 79 2.26 28.66 -20.15
C ARG A 79 2.25 29.24 -18.75
N SER A 80 2.26 30.56 -18.60
CA SER A 80 2.29 31.19 -17.28
C SER A 80 1.01 30.97 -16.49
N GLU A 81 -0.16 31.04 -17.15
CA GLU A 81 -1.44 30.74 -16.48
C GLU A 81 -1.56 29.25 -16.14
N LEU A 82 -1.09 28.34 -17.00
CA LEU A 82 -1.05 26.91 -16.69
C LEU A 82 -0.15 26.59 -15.50
N GLU A 83 1.03 27.21 -15.41
CA GLU A 83 1.96 27.03 -14.30
C GLU A 83 1.39 27.59 -12.99
N LYS A 84 0.76 28.77 -13.05
CA LYS A 84 0.08 29.39 -11.92
C LYS A 84 -1.08 28.52 -11.40
N GLU A 85 -1.91 28.00 -12.29
CA GLU A 85 -3.02 27.10 -11.91
C GLU A 85 -2.49 25.79 -11.31
N SER A 86 -1.46 25.19 -11.93
CA SER A 86 -0.78 24.00 -11.40
C SER A 86 -0.26 24.23 -9.98
N LYS A 87 0.42 25.36 -9.75
CA LYS A 87 0.96 25.75 -8.44
C LYS A 87 -0.14 25.97 -7.40
N ASN A 88 -1.23 26.64 -7.77
CA ASN A 88 -2.38 26.87 -6.88
C ASN A 88 -3.04 25.55 -6.49
N ARG A 89 -3.23 24.65 -7.45
CA ARG A 89 -3.79 23.32 -7.20
C ARG A 89 -2.90 22.49 -6.29
N LEU A 90 -1.59 22.54 -6.49
CA LEU A 90 -0.62 21.85 -5.64
C LEU A 90 -0.64 22.42 -4.21
N ASP A 91 -0.63 23.74 -4.05
CA ASP A 91 -0.71 24.40 -2.74
C ASP A 91 -1.99 24.03 -1.99
N LEU A 92 -3.14 23.99 -2.68
CA LEU A 92 -4.41 23.57 -2.10
C LEU A 92 -4.35 22.11 -1.60
N LEU A 93 -3.78 21.20 -2.40
CA LEU A 93 -3.59 19.80 -2.02
C LEU A 93 -2.65 19.66 -0.83
N THR A 94 -1.52 20.37 -0.85
CA THR A 94 -0.54 20.37 0.25
C THR A 94 -1.15 20.88 1.54
N LYS A 95 -1.90 21.99 1.50
CA LYS A 95 -2.63 22.53 2.66
C LYS A 95 -3.66 21.53 3.19
N GLY A 96 -4.43 20.90 2.31
CA GLY A 96 -5.41 19.88 2.71
C GLY A 96 -4.77 18.65 3.36
N ILE A 97 -3.61 18.21 2.86
CA ILE A 97 -2.83 17.11 3.45
C ILE A 97 -2.30 17.50 4.83
N LEU A 98 -1.71 18.69 4.96
CA LEU A 98 -1.17 19.19 6.22
C LEU A 98 -2.27 19.34 7.28
N GLN A 99 -3.42 19.92 6.91
CA GLN A 99 -4.56 20.05 7.81
C GLN A 99 -5.03 18.67 8.31
N LYS A 100 -5.22 17.70 7.41
CA LYS A 100 -5.61 16.34 7.81
C LYS A 100 -4.56 15.65 8.69
N LYS A 101 -3.27 15.86 8.40
CA LYS A 101 -2.17 15.37 9.24
C LYS A 101 -2.29 15.93 10.66
N ASP A 102 -2.51 17.24 10.79
CA ASP A 102 -2.58 17.91 12.09
C ASP A 102 -3.85 17.52 12.87
N GLU A 103 -4.98 17.35 12.19
CA GLU A 103 -6.23 16.83 12.79
C GLU A 103 -6.04 15.41 13.36
N VAL A 104 -5.38 14.52 12.61
CA VAL A 104 -5.10 13.15 13.08
C VAL A 104 -4.14 13.16 14.27
N ILE A 105 -3.09 13.98 14.22
CA ILE A 105 -2.14 14.13 15.34
C ILE A 105 -2.87 14.64 16.60
N ALA A 106 -3.72 15.66 16.45
CA ALA A 106 -4.49 16.20 17.56
C ALA A 106 -5.43 15.14 18.17
N LYS A 107 -6.09 14.34 17.33
CA LYS A 107 -6.94 13.24 17.78
C LYS A 107 -6.17 12.18 18.56
N ILE A 108 -5.04 11.71 18.03
CA ILE A 108 -4.17 10.71 18.68
C ILE A 108 -3.67 11.24 20.03
N LYS A 109 -3.23 12.50 20.08
CA LYS A 109 -2.74 13.12 21.32
C LYS A 109 -3.83 13.18 22.39
N LYS A 110 -5.07 13.50 22.01
CA LYS A 110 -6.22 13.53 22.93
C LYS A 110 -6.56 12.13 23.46
N GLU A 111 -6.55 11.12 22.59
CA GLU A 111 -6.78 9.72 22.97
C GLU A 111 -5.73 9.24 23.97
N MET A 112 -4.45 9.49 23.67
CA MET A 112 -3.33 9.13 24.54
C MET A 112 -3.44 9.79 25.93
N GLN A 113 -3.87 11.05 25.99
CA GLN A 113 -4.09 11.73 27.26
C GLN A 113 -5.26 11.15 28.05
N TYR A 114 -6.30 10.67 27.37
CA TYR A 114 -7.43 10.02 28.00
C TYR A 114 -7.02 8.66 28.59
N GLU A 115 -6.34 7.83 27.81
CA GLU A 115 -5.80 6.54 28.24
C GLU A 115 -4.85 6.69 29.44
N LEU A 116 -3.95 7.68 29.41
CA LEU A 116 -3.05 7.96 30.54
C LEU A 116 -3.83 8.30 31.82
N LYS A 117 -4.89 9.11 31.71
CA LYS A 117 -5.74 9.46 32.87
C LYS A 117 -6.49 8.24 33.40
N LEU A 118 -7.02 7.40 32.52
CA LEU A 118 -7.74 6.20 32.91
C LEU A 118 -6.81 5.21 33.61
N SER A 119 -5.64 4.95 33.03
CA SER A 119 -4.61 4.09 33.64
C SER A 119 -4.14 4.63 35.00
N GLN A 120 -3.93 5.94 35.13
CA GLN A 120 -3.60 6.55 36.42
C GLN A 120 -4.72 6.37 37.45
N GLN A 121 -5.98 6.47 37.02
CA GLN A 121 -7.12 6.27 37.90
C GLN A 121 -7.24 4.82 38.36
N GLU A 122 -7.04 3.84 37.47
CA GLU A 122 -7.00 2.41 37.80
C GLU A 122 -5.86 2.08 38.77
N TYR A 123 -4.68 2.66 38.54
CA TYR A 123 -3.54 2.55 39.45
C TYR A 123 -3.89 3.10 40.84
N ASN A 124 -4.51 4.29 40.91
CA ASN A 124 -4.90 4.89 42.18
C ASN A 124 -5.95 4.05 42.93
N PHE A 125 -6.93 3.47 42.22
CA PHE A 125 -7.90 2.57 42.83
C PHE A 125 -7.24 1.29 43.35
N SER A 126 -6.34 0.71 42.56
CA SER A 126 -5.59 -0.49 42.95
C SER A 126 -4.74 -0.24 44.20
N MET A 127 -4.05 0.90 44.25
CA MET A 127 -3.27 1.30 45.43
C MET A 127 -4.13 1.46 46.67
N LYS A 128 -5.27 2.16 46.55
CA LYS A 128 -6.21 2.34 47.66
C LYS A 128 -6.78 1.00 48.16
N TRP A 129 -7.06 0.08 47.24
CA TRP A 129 -7.54 -1.26 47.60
C TRP A 129 -6.48 -2.06 48.35
N LEU A 130 -5.22 -2.03 47.89
CA LEU A 130 -4.10 -2.69 48.55
C LEU A 130 -3.84 -2.12 49.96
N GLU A 131 -3.98 -0.80 50.14
CA GLU A 131 -3.89 -0.17 51.46
C GLU A 131 -4.97 -0.69 52.41
N VAL A 132 -6.22 -0.76 51.97
CA VAL A 132 -7.34 -1.27 52.77
C VAL A 132 -7.14 -2.74 53.13
N GLU A 133 -6.75 -3.58 52.18
CA GLU A 133 -6.56 -5.02 52.43
C GLU A 133 -5.35 -5.27 53.35
N ARG A 134 -4.27 -4.49 53.20
CA ARG A 134 -3.14 -4.49 54.13
C ARG A 134 -3.60 -4.18 55.55
N ASP A 135 -4.37 -3.11 55.74
CA ASP A 135 -4.83 -2.69 57.07
C ASP A 135 -5.77 -3.73 57.68
N ARG A 136 -6.65 -4.32 56.88
CA ARG A 136 -7.53 -5.42 57.29
C ARG A 136 -6.75 -6.66 57.76
N LEU A 137 -5.71 -7.05 57.03
CA LEU A 137 -4.85 -8.18 57.40
C LEU A 137 -4.03 -7.87 58.66
N LYS A 138 -3.52 -6.63 58.78
CA LYS A 138 -2.81 -6.17 59.98
C LYS A 138 -3.70 -6.29 61.22
N GLU A 139 -4.93 -5.82 61.16
CA GLU A 139 -5.89 -5.95 62.25
C GLU A 139 -6.22 -7.41 62.57
N TYR A 140 -6.43 -8.25 61.55
CA TYR A 140 -6.70 -9.69 61.75
C TYR A 140 -5.55 -10.42 62.45
N ILE A 141 -4.31 -10.13 62.10
CA ILE A 141 -3.12 -10.74 62.73
C ILE A 141 -3.00 -10.28 64.18
N ILE A 142 -3.21 -8.98 64.45
CA ILE A 142 -3.17 -8.41 65.80
C ILE A 142 -4.28 -9.01 66.67
N SER A 143 -5.48 -9.24 66.14
CA SER A 143 -6.58 -9.82 66.91
C SER A 143 -6.39 -11.30 67.23
N ASN A 144 -5.68 -12.04 66.37
CA ASN A 144 -5.58 -13.50 66.46
C ASN A 144 -4.25 -14.02 67.04
N SER A 145 -3.27 -13.15 67.29
CA SER A 145 -1.96 -13.52 67.86
C SER A 145 -1.48 -12.50 68.89
N SER A 146 -1.01 -12.97 70.05
CA SER A 146 -0.43 -12.12 71.10
C SER A 146 0.85 -11.39 70.68
N GLU A 147 1.56 -11.94 69.70
CA GLU A 147 2.78 -11.35 69.11
C GLU A 147 2.51 -10.62 67.78
N GLY A 148 1.25 -10.60 67.33
CA GLY A 148 0.87 -10.10 66.00
C GLY A 148 1.27 -8.65 65.74
N ARG A 149 1.22 -7.79 66.76
CA ARG A 149 1.66 -6.39 66.65
C ARG A 149 3.15 -6.26 66.35
N ALA A 150 3.99 -6.95 67.13
CA ALA A 150 5.44 -6.93 66.95
C ALA A 150 5.86 -7.52 65.60
N PHE A 151 5.16 -8.56 65.14
CA PHE A 151 5.36 -9.14 63.83
C PHE A 151 5.05 -8.14 62.70
N CYS A 152 3.89 -7.47 62.74
CA CYS A 152 3.53 -6.47 61.74
C CYS A 152 4.49 -5.27 61.72
N ASP A 153 4.94 -4.81 62.88
CA ASP A 153 5.90 -3.69 62.98
C ASP A 153 7.27 -4.07 62.41
N THR A 154 7.71 -5.33 62.60
CA THR A 154 8.94 -5.86 61.99
C THR A 154 8.83 -5.90 60.47
N VAL A 155 7.74 -6.44 59.92
CA VAL A 155 7.49 -6.49 58.47
C VAL A 155 7.45 -5.08 57.86
N GLU A 156 6.82 -4.11 58.54
CA GLU A 156 6.76 -2.73 58.07
C GLU A 156 8.16 -2.06 58.07
N SER A 157 8.99 -2.35 59.08
CA SER A 157 10.38 -1.92 59.14
C SER A 157 11.22 -2.53 58.02
N ASP A 158 11.08 -3.82 57.76
CA ASP A 158 11.80 -4.53 56.69
C ASP A 158 11.45 -3.97 55.31
N ILE A 159 10.17 -3.70 55.06
CA ILE A 159 9.71 -3.09 53.80
C ILE A 159 10.27 -1.66 53.66
N LYS A 160 10.25 -0.83 54.72
CA LYS A 160 10.83 0.52 54.67
C LYS A 160 12.34 0.47 54.42
N SER A 161 13.04 -0.47 55.04
CA SER A 161 14.47 -0.70 54.81
C SER A 161 14.76 -1.14 53.37
N ALA A 162 13.92 -2.03 52.80
CA ALA A 162 14.02 -2.48 51.42
C ALA A 162 13.74 -1.35 50.40
N ILE A 163 12.77 -0.47 50.68
CA ILE A 163 12.49 0.69 49.83
C ILE A 163 13.70 1.64 49.84
N ASN A 164 14.25 1.93 51.02
CA ASN A 164 15.40 2.82 51.17
C ASN A 164 16.69 2.25 50.53
N SER A 165 16.90 0.93 50.57
CA SER A 165 18.03 0.28 49.90
C SER A 165 17.84 0.16 48.38
N SER A 166 16.59 0.11 47.91
CA SER A 166 16.23 0.05 46.49
C SER A 166 16.13 1.41 45.80
N GLY A 167 16.15 2.52 46.55
CA GLY A 167 15.95 3.88 46.04
C GLY A 167 16.92 4.33 44.94
N GLU A 168 18.13 3.77 44.89
CA GLU A 168 19.09 4.01 43.80
C GLU A 168 18.86 3.11 42.57
N VAL A 169 18.29 1.93 42.75
CA VAL A 169 18.18 0.91 41.69
C VAL A 169 16.82 0.99 40.97
N PHE A 170 15.73 1.34 41.67
CA PHE A 170 14.39 1.37 41.10
C PHE A 170 14.17 2.50 40.08
N ARG A 171 14.89 3.62 40.22
CA ARG A 171 14.82 4.76 39.29
C ARG A 171 15.44 4.45 37.92
N LEU A 172 16.36 3.48 37.85
CA LEU A 172 17.03 3.09 36.61
C LEU A 172 16.18 2.10 35.77
N VAL A 173 15.44 1.21 36.43
CA VAL A 173 14.77 0.07 35.78
C VAL A 173 13.40 0.41 35.18
N TYR A 174 12.63 1.31 35.80
CA TYR A 174 11.31 1.72 35.28
C TYR A 174 11.23 3.18 34.79
N GLY A 175 12.29 3.99 35.02
CA GLY A 175 12.31 5.42 34.68
C GLY A 175 12.91 5.77 33.32
N THR A 176 13.57 4.84 32.62
CA THR A 176 14.42 5.17 31.45
C THR A 176 14.04 4.50 30.13
N SER A 177 13.01 3.64 30.09
CA SER A 177 12.78 2.76 28.92
C SER A 177 11.55 3.08 28.07
N ILE A 178 11.17 4.37 27.92
CA ILE A 178 10.20 4.78 26.89
C ILE A 178 10.73 5.85 25.92
N ALA A 179 12.05 5.93 25.75
CA ALA A 179 12.64 6.66 24.64
C ALA A 179 12.94 5.69 23.49
N THR A 180 11.95 5.42 22.63
CA THR A 180 12.25 5.05 21.24
C THR A 180 13.05 6.19 20.64
N GLN A 181 14.23 5.86 20.11
CA GLN A 181 15.09 6.75 19.34
C GLN A 181 14.26 7.61 18.38
N THR A 182 14.09 8.86 18.77
CA THR A 182 13.81 9.99 17.90
C THR A 182 14.61 11.12 18.50
N ASP A 183 15.69 11.49 17.81
CA ASP A 183 16.46 12.67 18.12
C ASP A 183 15.51 13.86 18.26
N SER A 184 15.52 14.51 19.43
CA SER A 184 15.72 15.96 19.55
C SER A 184 15.62 16.46 21.00
N ILE A 185 16.77 16.90 21.51
CA ILE A 185 17.07 18.24 22.02
C ILE A 185 16.20 18.78 23.18
N ASN A 186 16.88 19.05 24.30
CA ASN A 186 16.57 20.16 25.20
C ASN A 186 17.89 20.87 25.59
N PRO A 187 17.84 22.11 26.12
CA PRO A 187 18.27 23.29 25.38
C PRO A 187 19.62 23.88 25.84
N LEU A 188 20.18 24.69 24.95
CA LEU A 188 21.18 25.76 25.15
C LEU A 188 22.41 25.42 26.01
N THR A 189 23.56 25.32 25.34
CA THR A 189 24.69 26.22 25.63
C THR A 189 25.64 26.26 24.44
N GLU A 190 26.12 27.48 24.16
CA GLU A 190 27.00 27.87 23.08
C GLU A 190 28.28 27.02 23.00
N VAL A 191 28.75 26.72 21.78
CA VAL A 191 30.07 27.09 21.27
C VAL A 191 30.17 26.64 19.81
N GLU A 192 30.50 27.61 18.95
CA GLU A 192 30.83 27.46 17.54
C GLU A 192 32.02 26.50 17.30
N LYS A 193 31.98 25.71 16.22
CA LYS A 193 32.86 25.85 15.05
C LYS A 193 32.82 24.62 14.13
N GLY A 194 32.45 24.87 12.89
CA GLY A 194 33.09 24.36 11.66
C GLY A 194 33.03 22.86 11.38
N CYS A 195 32.27 22.45 10.37
CA CYS A 195 32.83 22.34 9.02
C CYS A 195 31.74 22.03 7.97
N THR A 196 31.81 22.79 6.88
CA THR A 196 31.18 22.66 5.57
C THR A 196 31.22 21.23 5.01
N SER A 197 30.15 20.71 4.43
CA SER A 197 29.87 20.65 2.98
C SER A 197 28.85 19.49 2.81
N GLN A 198 27.89 19.41 1.90
CA GLN A 198 27.60 20.03 0.62
C GLN A 198 26.08 19.84 0.44
N LEU A 199 25.30 20.92 0.35
CA LEU A 199 23.90 20.88 -0.07
C LEU A 199 23.90 21.29 -1.55
N GLY A 200 23.62 20.33 -2.44
CA GLY A 200 23.43 20.55 -3.86
C GLY A 200 22.01 20.16 -4.27
N GLU A 201 21.15 21.17 -4.39
CA GLU A 201 20.15 21.38 -5.46
C GLU A 201 20.37 20.52 -6.73
N MET A 202 19.41 20.13 -7.57
CA MET A 202 17.95 20.27 -7.67
C MET A 202 17.51 19.41 -8.88
N LYS A 203 16.23 19.01 -8.90
CA LYS A 203 15.33 18.96 -10.08
C LYS A 203 15.42 17.85 -11.14
N GLU A 204 14.26 17.19 -11.28
CA GLU A 204 13.40 17.14 -12.48
C GLU A 204 13.92 16.44 -13.75
N SER A 205 13.23 15.37 -14.16
CA SER A 205 13.11 15.06 -15.59
C SER A 205 11.85 14.25 -15.88
N THR A 206 11.03 14.77 -16.79
CA THR A 206 9.83 14.15 -17.35
C THR A 206 10.07 13.95 -18.86
N PHE A 207 9.56 12.84 -19.39
CA PHE A 207 9.38 12.45 -20.80
C PHE A 207 10.58 11.99 -21.64
N ALA A 208 10.54 10.70 -22.02
CA ALA A 208 10.97 10.24 -23.35
C ALA A 208 9.99 9.14 -23.84
N ILE A 209 9.35 9.39 -24.98
CA ILE A 209 8.58 8.46 -25.79
C ILE A 209 9.50 7.97 -26.91
N GLU A 210 9.69 6.66 -27.03
CA GLU A 210 10.14 6.03 -28.28
C GLU A 210 9.53 4.62 -28.40
N ARG A 211 9.08 4.26 -29.61
CA ARG A 211 8.22 3.10 -29.94
C ARG A 211 9.04 1.87 -30.39
N LEU A 212 8.78 0.71 -29.74
CA LEU A 212 8.61 -0.70 -30.21
C LEU A 212 9.65 -1.40 -31.13
N PRO A 213 9.68 -2.76 -31.28
CA PRO A 213 8.77 -3.83 -30.75
C PRO A 213 9.43 -5.14 -30.20
N GLU A 214 8.58 -6.05 -29.69
CA GLU A 214 8.74 -7.53 -29.49
C GLU A 214 9.77 -8.01 -28.44
N LEU A 215 9.52 -8.92 -27.48
CA LEU A 215 8.88 -10.24 -27.59
C LEU A 215 8.65 -10.84 -26.16
N ILE A 216 7.42 -11.32 -25.90
CA ILE A 216 7.03 -12.55 -25.15
C ILE A 216 7.15 -12.68 -23.60
N GLU A 217 5.96 -12.89 -23.02
CA GLU A 217 5.54 -13.70 -21.84
C GLU A 217 6.01 -13.32 -20.42
N SER A 218 5.17 -13.23 -19.39
CA SER A 218 3.92 -13.95 -19.12
C SER A 218 3.11 -13.28 -17.98
N THR A 219 1.79 -13.33 -18.12
CA THR A 219 0.78 -13.60 -17.06
C THR A 219 0.72 -12.67 -15.83
N ILE A 220 -0.30 -11.80 -15.78
CA ILE A 220 -1.43 -11.89 -14.82
C ILE A 220 -2.55 -10.97 -15.35
N LEU A 221 -3.70 -11.58 -15.61
CA LEU A 221 -4.95 -10.92 -15.95
C LEU A 221 -5.52 -10.22 -14.70
N HIS A 222 -5.80 -8.93 -14.81
CA HIS A 222 -6.83 -8.28 -14.01
C HIS A 222 -7.71 -7.50 -14.98
N GLU A 223 -8.87 -8.08 -15.28
CA GLU A 223 -9.92 -7.43 -16.05
C GLU A 223 -11.04 -7.03 -15.06
N ASP A 224 -11.16 -5.72 -14.93
CA ASP A 224 -12.36 -4.90 -14.82
C ASP A 224 -13.40 -5.18 -13.72
N ALA A 225 -13.50 -4.20 -12.82
CA ALA A 225 -14.80 -3.58 -12.56
C ALA A 225 -14.63 -2.06 -12.42
N LEU A 226 -14.95 -1.36 -13.51
CA LEU A 226 -15.29 0.05 -13.54
C LEU A 226 -16.38 0.33 -12.48
N CYS A 227 -16.24 1.38 -11.66
CA CYS A 227 -17.41 1.97 -11.03
C CYS A 227 -17.42 3.48 -11.18
N SER A 228 -18.35 3.88 -12.03
CA SER A 228 -18.80 5.22 -12.37
C SER A 228 -19.28 6.02 -11.16
N ASN A 229 -18.98 7.32 -11.23
CA ASN A 229 -19.56 8.37 -10.41
C ASN A 229 -21.08 8.19 -10.21
N SER A 230 -21.48 7.89 -8.99
CA SER A 230 -22.80 8.27 -8.49
C SER A 230 -22.66 8.70 -7.04
N GLN A 231 -23.15 9.91 -6.76
CA GLN A 231 -23.25 10.47 -5.43
C GLN A 231 -24.16 9.56 -4.60
N LEU A 232 -23.58 8.85 -3.64
CA LEU A 232 -24.28 8.40 -2.45
C LEU A 232 -23.39 8.74 -1.26
N ASN A 233 -23.93 9.52 -0.34
CA ASN A 233 -23.36 9.78 0.97
C ASN A 233 -23.35 8.47 1.75
N ASP A 234 -22.35 7.64 1.51
CA ASP A 234 -22.07 6.50 2.35
C ASP A 234 -21.00 6.94 3.35
N ALA A 235 -21.39 7.04 4.62
CA ALA A 235 -20.46 7.28 5.71
C ALA A 235 -19.59 6.02 5.84
N HIS A 236 -18.58 5.91 4.99
CA HIS A 236 -17.60 4.85 5.05
C HIS A 236 -16.78 5.05 6.34
N VAL A 237 -17.28 4.47 7.44
CA VAL A 237 -16.51 4.27 8.67
C VAL A 237 -15.42 3.27 8.32
N GLN A 238 -14.34 3.76 7.72
CA GLN A 238 -13.15 2.97 7.52
C GLN A 238 -12.45 2.86 8.87
N THR A 239 -12.70 1.78 9.59
CA THR A 239 -11.97 1.44 10.82
C THR A 239 -10.50 1.28 10.45
N LYS A 240 -9.68 2.30 10.69
CA LYS A 240 -8.22 2.20 10.59
C LYS A 240 -7.71 1.39 11.77
N ILE A 241 -7.66 0.08 11.60
CA ILE A 241 -7.05 -0.83 12.57
C ILE A 241 -5.54 -0.68 12.43
N SER A 242 -4.85 -0.28 13.51
CA SER A 242 -3.39 -0.20 13.50
C SER A 242 -2.79 -1.61 13.32
N LEU A 243 -1.60 -1.72 12.71
CA LEU A 243 -0.90 -3.00 12.59
C LEU A 243 -0.66 -3.66 13.96
N LYS A 244 -0.42 -2.86 15.00
CA LYS A 244 -0.28 -3.37 16.39
C LYS A 244 -1.58 -3.94 16.93
N SER A 245 -2.72 -3.35 16.57
CA SER A 245 -4.06 -3.85 16.94
C SER A 245 -4.43 -5.12 16.14
N MET A 246 -4.00 -5.22 14.88
CA MET A 246 -4.19 -6.42 14.04
C MET A 246 -3.51 -7.65 14.67
N CYS A 247 -2.35 -7.48 15.31
CA CYS A 247 -1.65 -8.56 16.01
C CYS A 247 -2.45 -9.20 17.17
N ARG A 248 -3.50 -8.52 17.67
CA ARG A 248 -4.38 -9.03 18.74
C ARG A 248 -5.75 -9.49 18.23
N MET A 249 -6.02 -9.39 16.92
CA MET A 249 -7.26 -9.89 16.34
C MET A 249 -7.22 -11.42 16.24
N ILE A 250 -8.27 -12.07 16.71
CA ILE A 250 -8.36 -13.54 16.74
C ILE A 250 -8.92 -14.04 15.40
N SER A 251 -8.16 -14.88 14.70
CA SER A 251 -8.63 -15.59 13.51
C SER A 251 -9.48 -16.81 13.91
N ILE A 252 -10.65 -16.96 13.29
CA ILE A 252 -11.61 -18.05 13.59
C ILE A 252 -11.86 -19.02 12.42
N GLU A 253 -11.61 -18.62 11.17
CA GLU A 253 -11.89 -19.44 9.97
C GLU A 253 -10.60 -19.77 9.20
N ASP A 254 -9.92 -18.75 8.69
CA ASP A 254 -8.65 -18.90 7.94
C ASP A 254 -7.43 -18.96 8.86
N ILE A 255 -7.33 -20.02 9.66
CA ILE A 255 -6.23 -20.21 10.61
C ILE A 255 -4.98 -20.70 9.87
N GLY A 256 -3.98 -19.82 9.77
CA GLY A 256 -2.68 -20.09 9.18
C GLY A 256 -1.51 -19.89 10.16
N VAL A 257 -0.29 -20.12 9.68
CA VAL A 257 0.92 -19.79 10.44
C VAL A 257 1.02 -18.27 10.60
N GLY A 258 1.25 -17.82 11.82
CA GLY A 258 1.29 -16.39 12.18
C GLY A 258 -0.05 -15.80 12.61
N SER A 259 -1.16 -16.55 12.48
CA SER A 259 -2.47 -16.11 12.97
C SER A 259 -2.49 -16.06 14.49
N THR A 260 -3.14 -15.03 15.05
CA THR A 260 -3.46 -14.95 16.47
C THR A 260 -4.76 -15.71 16.71
N VAL A 261 -4.75 -16.64 17.67
CA VAL A 261 -5.83 -17.61 17.88
C VAL A 261 -6.18 -17.74 19.36
N LEU A 262 -7.43 -18.11 19.62
CA LEU A 262 -7.92 -18.42 20.97
C LEU A 262 -7.82 -19.92 21.19
N VAL A 263 -7.03 -20.32 22.19
CA VAL A 263 -6.89 -21.70 22.65
C VAL A 263 -7.85 -21.91 23.81
N ILE A 264 -8.65 -22.98 23.76
CA ILE A 264 -9.66 -23.33 24.77
C ILE A 264 -9.52 -24.80 25.14
N TRP A 265 -9.72 -25.13 26.41
CA TRP A 265 -9.84 -26.50 26.88
C TRP A 265 -11.18 -27.12 26.46
N ASN A 266 -11.13 -28.25 25.76
CA ASN A 266 -12.32 -29.03 25.42
C ASN A 266 -12.44 -30.25 26.35
N ASN A 267 -13.57 -30.35 27.05
CA ASN A 267 -13.85 -31.42 28.00
C ASN A 267 -14.11 -32.79 27.34
N GLU A 268 -14.73 -32.81 26.16
CA GLU A 268 -15.07 -34.04 25.45
C GLU A 268 -13.80 -34.75 24.97
N HIS A 269 -12.90 -33.98 24.36
CA HIS A 269 -11.64 -34.50 23.84
C HIS A 269 -10.52 -34.56 24.89
N LYS A 270 -10.72 -33.94 26.06
CA LYS A 270 -9.72 -33.77 27.12
C LYS A 270 -8.40 -33.19 26.59
N ALA A 271 -8.51 -32.17 25.74
CA ALA A 271 -7.37 -31.55 25.08
C ALA A 271 -7.62 -30.05 24.83
N TYR A 272 -6.55 -29.28 24.72
CA TYR A 272 -6.63 -27.89 24.26
C TYR A 272 -6.79 -27.85 22.74
N MET A 273 -7.75 -27.03 22.29
CA MET A 273 -8.12 -26.86 20.89
C MET A 273 -8.20 -25.37 20.55
N LEU A 274 -8.13 -25.04 19.26
CA LEU A 274 -8.41 -23.68 18.82
C LEU A 274 -9.92 -23.46 18.69
N PHE A 275 -10.38 -22.28 19.09
CA PHE A 275 -11.72 -21.83 18.76
C PHE A 275 -11.76 -21.49 17.27
N SER A 276 -12.51 -22.29 16.50
CA SER A 276 -12.61 -22.15 15.06
C SER A 276 -14.02 -22.48 14.57
N LEU A 277 -14.43 -21.82 13.49
CA LEU A 277 -15.64 -22.13 12.71
C LEU A 277 -15.36 -23.06 11.53
N SER A 278 -14.11 -23.48 11.34
CA SER A 278 -13.71 -24.40 10.27
C SER A 278 -14.37 -25.77 10.44
N VAL A 279 -14.51 -26.47 9.32
CA VAL A 279 -14.96 -27.87 9.27
C VAL A 279 -13.96 -28.81 9.98
N TYR A 280 -12.69 -28.40 10.09
CA TYR A 280 -11.66 -29.19 10.74
C TYR A 280 -11.43 -28.78 12.19
N SER A 281 -11.18 -29.77 13.05
CA SER A 281 -10.75 -29.55 14.43
C SER A 281 -9.25 -29.29 14.52
N TYR A 282 -8.85 -28.28 15.31
CA TYR A 282 -7.46 -27.90 15.55
C TYR A 282 -7.02 -28.26 16.97
N PHE A 283 -6.14 -29.25 17.11
CA PHE A 283 -5.61 -29.71 18.40
C PHE A 283 -4.25 -29.09 18.68
N VAL A 284 -4.09 -28.50 19.86
CA VAL A 284 -2.81 -27.93 20.30
C VAL A 284 -1.85 -29.05 20.71
N LYS A 285 -0.59 -28.94 20.29
CA LYS A 285 0.46 -29.89 20.68
C LYS A 285 0.77 -29.76 22.17
N GLU A 286 1.02 -30.87 22.82
CA GLU A 286 1.38 -30.94 24.25
C GLU A 286 2.62 -30.11 24.60
N SER A 287 3.61 -30.07 23.70
CA SER A 287 4.78 -29.19 23.83
C SER A 287 4.41 -27.71 23.94
N SER A 288 3.37 -27.26 23.24
CA SER A 288 2.88 -25.89 23.31
C SER A 288 2.07 -25.66 24.59
N VAL A 289 1.27 -26.65 25.01
CA VAL A 289 0.52 -26.61 26.29
C VAL A 289 1.48 -26.41 27.48
N LEU A 290 2.60 -27.14 27.50
CA LEU A 290 3.64 -26.98 28.51
C LEU A 290 4.29 -25.59 28.44
N ARG A 291 4.66 -25.13 27.24
CA ARG A 291 5.29 -23.82 27.01
C ARG A 291 4.39 -22.65 27.43
N LEU A 292 3.08 -22.80 27.28
CA LEU A 292 2.08 -21.78 27.63
C LEU A 292 1.66 -21.86 29.11
N GLY A 293 2.21 -22.79 29.90
CA GLY A 293 1.84 -22.97 31.31
C GLY A 293 0.42 -23.48 31.52
N LEU A 294 -0.16 -24.15 30.51
CA LEU A 294 -1.52 -24.67 30.54
C LEU A 294 -1.63 -26.09 31.12
N SER A 295 -0.49 -26.72 31.40
CA SER A 295 -0.43 -28.09 31.91
C SER A 295 -0.85 -28.13 33.37
N THR A 296 -1.86 -28.95 33.68
CA THR A 296 -2.32 -29.20 35.05
C THR A 296 -1.64 -30.44 35.59
N THR A 297 -0.35 -30.35 35.91
CA THR A 297 0.39 -31.43 36.58
C THR A 297 0.10 -31.49 38.08
N HIS A 298 -0.47 -30.44 38.67
CA HIS A 298 -0.78 -30.37 40.09
C HIS A 298 -2.30 -30.28 40.32
N PRO A 299 -2.87 -31.12 41.21
CA PRO A 299 -4.31 -31.14 41.50
C PRO A 299 -4.81 -29.86 42.20
N ASP A 300 -3.92 -29.08 42.84
CA ASP A 300 -4.27 -27.88 43.61
C ASP A 300 -4.28 -26.58 42.79
N VAL A 301 -3.92 -26.62 41.50
CA VAL A 301 -3.92 -25.43 40.63
C VAL A 301 -5.12 -25.46 39.70
N PRO A 302 -6.02 -24.47 39.75
CA PRO A 302 -7.16 -24.42 38.84
C PRO A 302 -6.68 -24.37 37.39
N ARG A 303 -7.25 -25.25 36.56
CA ARG A 303 -6.93 -25.32 35.12
C ARG A 303 -7.27 -24.00 34.46
N ARG A 304 -6.33 -23.43 33.71
CA ARG A 304 -6.60 -22.27 32.87
C ARG A 304 -7.43 -22.69 31.64
N GLU A 305 -8.68 -22.25 31.57
CA GLU A 305 -9.62 -22.71 30.53
C GLU A 305 -9.29 -22.19 29.13
N TRP A 306 -8.69 -21.00 29.03
CA TRP A 306 -8.36 -20.39 27.75
C TRP A 306 -7.11 -19.50 27.80
N ILE A 307 -6.47 -19.34 26.64
CA ILE A 307 -5.36 -18.41 26.42
C ILE A 307 -5.32 -17.95 24.96
N ILE A 308 -4.77 -16.78 24.69
CA ILE A 308 -4.51 -16.30 23.33
C ILE A 308 -3.05 -16.58 23.00
N GLY A 309 -2.79 -17.08 21.80
CA GLY A 309 -1.44 -17.33 21.31
C GLY A 309 -1.32 -17.14 19.81
N LYS A 310 -0.11 -17.32 19.30
CA LYS A 310 0.21 -17.20 17.88
C LYS A 310 0.57 -18.55 17.30
N VAL A 311 0.00 -18.90 16.15
CA VAL A 311 0.28 -20.17 15.47
C VAL A 311 1.70 -20.14 14.91
N SER A 312 2.55 -21.09 15.34
CA SER A 312 3.90 -21.25 14.80
C SER A 312 3.97 -22.31 13.70
N GLN A 313 3.19 -23.38 13.82
CA GLN A 313 3.21 -24.48 12.87
C GLN A 313 1.86 -25.18 12.81
N LEU A 314 1.46 -25.59 11.60
CA LEU A 314 0.23 -26.32 11.34
C LEU A 314 0.55 -27.65 10.65
N GLU A 315 0.02 -28.76 11.16
CA GLU A 315 0.22 -30.10 10.61
C GLU A 315 -1.12 -30.77 10.32
N PHE A 316 -1.36 -31.16 9.08
CA PHE A 316 -2.55 -31.92 8.71
C PHE A 316 -2.38 -33.40 9.04
N CYS A 317 -3.33 -33.98 9.77
CA CYS A 317 -3.27 -35.33 10.31
C CYS A 317 -4.56 -36.09 10.05
N ILE A 318 -4.46 -37.41 9.93
CA ILE A 318 -5.60 -38.33 9.83
C ILE A 318 -5.51 -39.33 10.98
N ILE A 319 -6.61 -39.51 11.70
CA ILE A 319 -6.70 -40.47 12.81
C ILE A 319 -6.71 -41.89 12.27
N ARG A 320 -5.66 -42.67 12.52
CA ARG A 320 -5.57 -44.07 12.05
C ARG A 320 -5.96 -45.12 13.11
N LYS A 321 -6.03 -44.73 14.38
CA LYS A 321 -6.28 -45.64 15.51
C LYS A 321 -7.63 -45.36 16.14
N ALA A 322 -8.43 -46.40 16.36
CA ALA A 322 -9.75 -46.29 17.00
C ALA A 322 -9.65 -45.79 18.46
N ASN A 323 -8.66 -46.29 19.21
CA ASN A 323 -8.32 -45.74 20.51
C ASN A 323 -7.20 -44.71 20.35
N ASN A 324 -7.57 -43.44 20.24
CA ASN A 324 -6.65 -42.32 20.14
C ASN A 324 -6.89 -41.31 21.28
N ARG A 325 -5.85 -40.54 21.60
CA ARG A 325 -5.86 -39.55 22.68
C ARG A 325 -6.90 -38.43 22.55
N TYR A 326 -7.50 -38.28 21.36
CA TYR A 326 -8.50 -37.25 21.09
C TYR A 326 -9.93 -37.80 21.11
N HIS A 327 -10.13 -39.10 21.33
CA HIS A 327 -11.43 -39.77 21.34
C HIS A 327 -12.23 -39.54 20.04
N LEU A 328 -11.54 -39.44 18.90
CA LEU A 328 -12.16 -39.24 17.58
C LEU A 328 -12.32 -40.56 16.81
N PRO A 329 -13.30 -40.67 15.89
CA PRO A 329 -13.41 -41.80 14.98
C PRO A 329 -12.17 -41.97 14.09
N VAL A 330 -11.95 -43.19 13.60
CA VAL A 330 -10.92 -43.49 12.58
C VAL A 330 -11.24 -42.72 11.30
N ASP A 331 -10.21 -42.34 10.56
CA ASP A 331 -10.22 -41.56 9.33
C ASP A 331 -10.70 -40.11 9.47
N THR A 332 -10.90 -39.64 10.71
CA THR A 332 -11.15 -38.22 10.98
C THR A 332 -9.92 -37.39 10.63
N LYS A 333 -10.12 -36.33 9.84
CA LYS A 333 -9.10 -35.35 9.43
C LYS A 333 -9.05 -34.21 10.44
N VAL A 334 -7.85 -33.90 10.93
CA VAL A 334 -7.64 -32.87 11.97
C VAL A 334 -6.35 -32.11 11.71
N TYR A 335 -6.24 -30.91 12.28
CA TYR A 335 -4.98 -30.18 12.35
C TYR A 335 -4.35 -30.33 13.72
N ARG A 336 -3.03 -30.52 13.76
CA ARG A 336 -2.21 -30.39 14.97
C ARG A 336 -1.40 -29.10 14.88
N VAL A 337 -1.49 -28.28 15.92
CA VAL A 337 -0.98 -26.91 15.88
C VAL A 337 0.05 -26.70 16.98
N ASP A 338 1.19 -26.10 16.64
CA ASP A 338 2.13 -25.53 17.61
C ASP A 338 1.78 -24.06 17.85
N ILE A 339 1.75 -23.66 19.11
CA ILE A 339 1.39 -22.31 19.54
C ILE A 339 2.55 -21.70 20.32
N LYS A 340 2.82 -20.42 20.05
CA LYS A 340 3.74 -19.58 20.81
C LYS A 340 2.96 -18.55 21.63
N PRO A 341 3.48 -18.14 22.80
CA PRO A 341 2.91 -17.01 23.54
C PRO A 341 2.96 -15.75 22.66
N LEU A 342 2.01 -14.84 22.89
CA LEU A 342 2.06 -13.51 22.27
C LEU A 342 3.19 -12.70 22.90
N ASP A 343 4.03 -12.10 22.08
CA ASP A 343 5.02 -11.14 22.54
C ASP A 343 4.29 -9.88 23.10
N PRO A 344 4.70 -9.34 24.27
CA PRO A 344 3.99 -8.26 24.97
C PRO A 344 3.87 -6.94 24.19
#